data_AF-A0A0C3QQS6-F1
#
_entry.id   AF-A0A0C3QQS6-F1
#
_cell.length_a   1.000
_cell.length_b   1.000
_cell.length_c   1.000
_cell.angle_alpha   90.00
_cell.angle_beta   90.00
_cell.angle_gamma   90.00
#
_symmetry.space_group_name_H-M   'P 1'
#
loop_
_entity.id
_entity.type
_entity.pdbx_description
1 polymer ?
#
loop_
_entity_poly.entity_id
_entity_poly.type
_entity_poly.pdbx_seq_one_letter_code
_entity_poly.pdbx_strand_id
1 'polypeptide(L)'
;MPDLRALREAAQEFFETDVLSVKPLKHGDQISMYALALDTTPDPDLPSEVVVRIFTKPRMQQSVDSEVATISYVSVHTSIPVARVFFHESNLDNPIGFQYIVQEKLQGEPLQKALDEEDEPEYELGFDSWYNLVSDYADVVSQLWRARFDRIGSLYETSLGNDQDSEYSDIETYVGPTAETWFYRGSRRSLQHLDVGPWESSSDWLAGLISNEMRYLRSHPKELEKELEEELGEGDPLDLDVDFALDEGEDRLRRLISLCDLGSGELGPDEALTRLSRTFGLFHAHLLPYNILIDTRTGHIKGITGWEDASVTPIWRIASVPYWLEWPGPESEWSRIDLGETLNDSKARDVPWTPVDENGRRNGVSEE
;
A
#
# COMPACT_ATOMS: atom_id res chain seq x y z
N MET A 1 8.87 -1.62 22.21
CA MET A 1 9.95 -1.55 21.22
C MET A 1 10.32 -2.98 20.85
N PRO A 2 10.67 -3.26 19.57
CA PRO A 2 11.09 -4.58 19.15
C PRO A 2 12.38 -5.01 19.88
N ASP A 3 12.48 -6.31 20.17
CA ASP A 3 13.70 -6.88 20.73
C ASP A 3 14.77 -6.98 19.64
N LEU A 4 15.73 -6.05 19.65
CA LEU A 4 16.82 -6.00 18.67
C LEU A 4 17.75 -7.21 18.77
N ARG A 5 17.77 -7.90 19.90
CA ARG A 5 18.54 -9.12 20.06
C ARG A 5 17.87 -10.26 19.30
N ALA A 6 16.57 -10.44 19.49
CA ALA A 6 15.78 -11.43 18.75
C ALA A 6 15.85 -11.17 17.23
N LEU A 7 15.83 -9.89 16.81
CA LEU A 7 16.01 -9.53 15.41
C LEU A 7 17.37 -9.97 14.86
N ARG A 8 18.43 -9.75 15.64
CA ARG A 8 19.79 -10.17 15.26
C ARG A 8 19.87 -11.69 15.12
N GLU A 9 19.34 -12.41 16.10
CA GLU A 9 19.35 -13.88 16.12
C GLU A 9 18.58 -14.46 14.93
N ALA A 10 17.39 -13.93 14.61
CA ALA A 10 16.61 -14.35 13.45
C ALA A 10 17.33 -14.11 12.11
N ALA A 11 18.00 -12.96 11.96
CA ALA A 11 18.78 -12.67 10.75
C ALA A 11 20.04 -13.55 10.65
N GLN A 12 20.72 -13.83 11.77
CA GLN A 12 21.88 -14.72 11.79
C GLN A 12 21.51 -16.15 11.40
N GLU A 13 20.37 -16.64 11.88
CA GLU A 13 19.83 -17.95 11.53
C GLU A 13 19.49 -18.03 10.04
N PHE A 14 18.78 -17.04 9.50
CA PHE A 14 18.35 -17.05 8.11
C PHE A 14 19.51 -16.92 7.11
N PHE A 15 20.43 -15.98 7.33
CA PHE A 15 21.55 -15.74 6.41
C PHE A 15 22.77 -16.62 6.69
N GLU A 16 22.72 -17.46 7.72
CA GLU A 16 23.83 -18.30 8.18
C GLU A 16 25.16 -17.53 8.36
N THR A 17 25.06 -16.25 8.75
CA THR A 17 26.21 -15.36 8.93
C THR A 17 26.03 -14.41 10.11
N ASP A 18 27.13 -13.81 10.56
CA ASP A 18 27.10 -12.81 11.63
C ASP A 18 26.50 -11.48 11.17
N VAL A 19 25.59 -10.93 11.97
CA VAL A 19 25.16 -9.55 11.83
C VAL A 19 26.17 -8.66 12.54
N LEU A 20 26.90 -7.83 11.79
CA LEU A 20 27.95 -6.95 12.29
C LEU A 20 27.38 -5.74 13.06
N SER A 21 26.28 -5.16 12.59
CA SER A 21 25.63 -4.03 13.24
C SER A 21 24.13 -3.96 12.92
N VAL A 22 23.36 -3.37 13.84
CA VAL A 22 21.95 -3.03 13.67
C VAL A 22 21.81 -1.53 13.85
N LYS A 23 21.37 -0.80 12.84
CA LYS A 23 21.23 0.66 12.86
C LYS A 23 19.76 1.04 12.61
N PRO A 24 19.14 1.87 13.46
CA PRO A 24 17.81 2.39 13.16
C PRO A 24 17.89 3.33 11.94
N LEU A 25 16.97 3.15 10.99
CA LEU A 25 16.80 4.03 9.84
C LEU A 25 15.62 4.97 10.03
N LYS A 26 14.51 4.45 10.56
CA LYS A 26 13.28 5.20 10.84
C LYS A 26 12.57 4.60 12.03
N HIS A 27 12.09 5.45 12.94
CA HIS A 27 11.15 5.05 13.97
C HIS A 27 9.80 5.72 13.68
N GLY A 28 8.86 4.96 13.15
CA GLY A 28 7.48 5.40 12.92
C GLY A 28 6.50 4.75 13.90
N ASP A 29 5.31 5.35 14.00
CA ASP A 29 4.20 4.83 14.82
C ASP A 29 3.61 3.53 14.25
N GLN A 30 3.67 3.34 12.92
CA GLN A 30 3.18 2.15 12.23
C GLN A 30 4.30 1.18 11.80
N ILE A 31 5.45 1.71 11.38
CA ILE A 31 6.59 0.93 10.90
C ILE A 31 7.88 1.52 11.48
N SER A 32 8.73 0.65 12.04
CA SER A 32 10.12 0.97 12.35
C SER A 32 11.05 0.21 11.39
N MET A 33 12.07 0.89 10.88
CA MET A 33 13.03 0.33 9.92
C MET A 33 14.43 0.28 10.51
N TYR A 34 15.12 -0.82 10.26
CA TYR A 34 16.50 -1.05 10.70
C TYR A 34 17.36 -1.53 9.53
N ALA A 35 18.58 -1.03 9.44
CA ALA A 35 19.63 -1.57 8.58
C ALA A 35 20.46 -2.59 9.35
N LEU A 36 20.63 -3.78 8.79
CA LEU A 36 21.49 -4.83 9.31
C LEU A 36 22.69 -4.96 8.37
N ALA A 37 23.89 -4.78 8.90
CA ALA A 37 25.13 -5.08 8.17
C ALA A 37 25.49 -6.55 8.39
N LEU A 38 25.68 -7.31 7.32
CA LEU A 38 26.01 -8.74 7.37
C LEU A 38 27.51 -8.96 7.13
N ASP A 39 28.07 -9.98 7.76
CA ASP A 39 29.41 -10.46 7.44
C ASP A 39 29.36 -11.26 6.15
N THR A 40 29.96 -10.74 5.08
CA THR A 40 30.02 -11.42 3.77
C THR A 40 31.31 -12.21 3.59
N THR A 41 32.15 -12.32 4.63
CA THR A 41 33.36 -13.15 4.57
C THR A 41 33.07 -14.64 4.35
N PRO A 42 31.99 -15.25 4.89
CA PRO A 42 31.67 -16.66 4.64
C PRO A 42 31.15 -16.90 3.22
N ASP A 43 30.39 -15.96 2.68
CA ASP A 43 29.79 -16.02 1.35
C ASP A 43 29.77 -14.60 0.71
N PRO A 44 30.59 -14.35 -0.34
CA PRO A 44 30.63 -13.08 -1.04
C PRO A 44 29.34 -12.71 -1.79
N ASP A 45 28.44 -13.67 -2.03
CA ASP A 45 27.16 -13.43 -2.71
C ASP A 45 26.08 -12.90 -1.75
N LEU A 46 26.34 -12.90 -0.43
CA LEU A 46 25.45 -12.31 0.56
C LEU A 46 25.38 -10.78 0.42
N PRO A 47 24.20 -10.18 0.67
CA PRO A 47 24.08 -8.74 0.73
C PRO A 47 24.88 -8.19 1.92
N SER A 48 25.71 -7.17 1.70
CA SER A 48 26.46 -6.52 2.78
C SER A 48 25.57 -5.73 3.76
N GLU A 49 24.38 -5.32 3.29
CA GLU A 49 23.38 -4.61 4.08
C GLU A 49 21.96 -5.02 3.65
N VAL A 50 21.08 -5.26 4.62
CA VAL A 50 19.65 -5.51 4.41
C VAL A 50 18.80 -4.57 5.26
N VAL A 51 17.56 -4.32 4.85
CA VAL A 51 16.58 -3.53 5.59
C VAL A 51 15.53 -4.44 6.19
N VAL A 52 15.26 -4.24 7.47
CA VAL A 52 14.17 -4.87 8.21
C VAL A 52 13.07 -3.84 8.44
N ARG A 53 11.86 -4.10 7.95
CA ARG A 53 10.65 -3.35 8.25
C ARG A 53 9.87 -4.08 9.34
N ILE A 54 9.74 -3.48 10.51
CA ILE A 54 8.97 -4.02 11.64
C ILE A 54 7.65 -3.25 11.76
N PHE A 55 6.53 -3.95 11.68
CA PHE A 55 5.20 -3.36 11.85
C PHE A 55 4.89 -3.19 13.34
N THR A 56 5.00 -1.96 13.86
CA THR A 56 4.84 -1.64 15.29
C THR A 56 3.38 -1.70 15.75
N LYS A 57 2.44 -1.64 14.81
CA LYS A 57 1.03 -1.92 15.03
C LYS A 57 0.65 -3.21 14.29
N PRO A 58 0.01 -4.19 14.97
CA PRO A 58 -0.43 -5.41 14.33
C PRO A 58 -1.32 -5.15 13.10
N ARG A 59 -0.92 -5.76 11.98
CA ARG A 59 -1.69 -5.87 10.74
C ARG A 59 -2.33 -7.26 10.67
N MET A 60 -3.29 -7.43 9.78
CA MET A 60 -3.78 -8.76 9.44
C MET A 60 -2.64 -9.54 8.79
N GLN A 61 -2.47 -10.82 9.16
CA GLN A 61 -1.39 -11.68 8.64
C GLN A 61 -1.37 -11.68 7.10
N GLN A 62 -2.54 -11.89 6.49
CA GLN A 62 -2.75 -11.87 5.03
C GLN A 62 -2.32 -10.56 4.34
N SER A 63 -2.28 -9.43 5.06
CA SER A 63 -1.83 -8.14 4.50
C SER A 63 -0.31 -8.12 4.30
N VAL A 64 0.44 -8.74 5.22
CA VAL A 64 1.89 -8.90 5.10
C VAL A 64 2.21 -9.93 4.01
N ASP A 65 1.51 -11.07 4.02
CA ASP A 65 1.73 -12.14 3.03
C ASP A 65 1.42 -11.63 1.60
N SER A 66 0.36 -10.84 1.45
CA SER A 66 0.01 -10.29 0.14
C SER A 66 0.99 -9.24 -0.36
N GLU A 67 1.53 -8.41 0.53
CA GLU A 67 2.57 -7.43 0.20
C GLU A 67 3.81 -8.15 -0.36
N VAL A 68 4.26 -9.22 0.31
CA VAL A 68 5.40 -10.03 -0.14
C VAL A 68 5.11 -10.72 -1.48
N ALA A 69 3.96 -11.37 -1.62
CA ALA A 69 3.54 -12.01 -2.87
C ALA A 69 3.50 -11.02 -4.05
N THR A 70 3.07 -9.79 -3.80
CA THR A 70 3.04 -8.75 -4.82
C THR A 70 4.45 -8.33 -5.24
N ILE A 71 5.35 -8.11 -4.28
CA ILE A 71 6.75 -7.77 -4.56
C ILE A 71 7.43 -8.88 -5.36
N SER A 72 7.26 -10.13 -4.94
CA SER A 72 7.76 -11.30 -5.67
C SER A 72 7.24 -11.35 -7.10
N TYR A 73 5.92 -11.25 -7.30
CA TYR A 73 5.30 -11.25 -8.62
C TYR A 73 5.87 -10.14 -9.53
N VAL A 74 5.96 -8.92 -9.01
CA VAL A 74 6.49 -7.77 -9.77
C VAL A 74 7.95 -7.97 -10.14
N SER A 75 8.77 -8.49 -9.22
CA SER A 75 10.19 -8.75 -9.44
C SER A 75 10.45 -9.76 -10.57
N VAL A 76 9.55 -10.75 -10.73
CA VAL A 76 9.68 -11.82 -11.72
C VAL A 76 9.10 -11.42 -13.09
N HIS A 77 8.00 -10.65 -13.10
CA HIS A 77 7.22 -10.42 -14.31
C HIS A 77 7.42 -9.03 -14.94
N THR A 78 8.18 -8.15 -14.30
CA THR A 78 8.38 -6.77 -14.75
C THR A 78 9.84 -6.35 -14.62
N SER A 79 10.19 -5.19 -15.18
CA SER A 79 11.46 -4.51 -14.92
C SER A 79 11.34 -3.41 -13.86
N ILE A 80 10.19 -3.33 -13.17
CA ILE A 80 9.98 -2.34 -12.12
C ILE A 80 10.97 -2.63 -10.99
N PRO A 81 11.79 -1.65 -10.56
CA PRO A 81 12.74 -1.87 -9.49
C PRO A 81 11.99 -2.01 -8.16
N VAL A 82 11.97 -3.22 -7.60
CA VAL A 82 11.40 -3.53 -6.28
C VAL A 82 12.46 -4.20 -5.42
N ALA A 83 12.32 -4.10 -4.11
CA ALA A 83 13.27 -4.72 -3.19
C ALA A 83 13.14 -6.25 -3.29
N ARG A 84 14.26 -6.97 -3.40
CA ARG A 84 14.24 -8.42 -3.18
C ARG A 84 13.85 -8.70 -1.73
N VAL A 85 12.77 -9.44 -1.51
CA VAL A 85 12.41 -9.97 -0.19
C VAL A 85 13.25 -11.21 0.08
N PHE A 86 13.92 -11.25 1.23
CA PHE A 86 14.68 -12.41 1.68
C PHE A 86 13.82 -13.33 2.52
N PHE A 87 13.12 -12.77 3.52
CA PHE A 87 12.15 -13.48 4.34
C PHE A 87 11.18 -12.52 5.01
N HIS A 88 10.05 -13.06 5.46
CA HIS A 88 9.06 -12.33 6.24
C HIS A 88 8.45 -13.22 7.32
N GLU A 89 7.87 -12.58 8.33
CA GLU A 89 7.08 -13.24 9.36
C GLU A 89 5.79 -12.43 9.56
N SER A 90 4.66 -13.07 9.28
CA SER A 90 3.33 -12.46 9.36
C SER A 90 2.58 -12.86 10.63
N ASN A 91 3.04 -13.86 11.38
CA ASN A 91 2.52 -14.23 12.69
C ASN A 91 3.19 -13.42 13.80
N LEU A 92 2.44 -13.06 14.84
CA LEU A 92 2.99 -12.38 16.02
C LEU A 92 3.63 -13.36 17.01
N ASP A 93 3.31 -14.66 16.89
CA ASP A 93 3.91 -15.73 17.69
C ASP A 93 5.29 -16.10 17.14
N ASN A 94 6.20 -15.13 17.19
CA ASN A 94 7.60 -15.28 16.81
C ASN A 94 8.50 -14.62 17.88
N PRO A 95 9.81 -14.95 17.94
CA PRO A 95 10.70 -14.44 18.99
C PRO A 95 10.81 -12.92 19.10
N ILE A 96 10.56 -12.17 18.03
CA ILE A 96 10.59 -10.70 17.99
C ILE A 96 9.27 -10.11 18.52
N GLY A 97 8.16 -10.86 18.44
CA GLY A 97 6.83 -10.45 18.88
C GLY A 97 6.13 -9.43 17.98
N PHE A 98 6.67 -9.24 16.76
CA PHE A 98 6.13 -8.32 15.75
C PHE A 98 6.16 -8.98 14.38
N GLN A 99 5.27 -8.53 13.50
CA GLN A 99 5.36 -8.84 12.08
C GLN A 99 6.52 -8.06 11.47
N TYR A 100 7.25 -8.67 10.54
CA TYR A 100 8.34 -7.99 9.85
C TYR A 100 8.62 -8.56 8.46
N ILE A 101 9.28 -7.75 7.63
CA ILE A 101 9.82 -8.12 6.32
C ILE A 101 11.30 -7.76 6.30
N VAL A 102 12.14 -8.69 5.86
CA VAL A 102 13.57 -8.47 5.62
C VAL A 102 13.81 -8.49 4.11
N GLN A 103 14.36 -7.38 3.62
CA GLN A 103 14.45 -7.11 2.18
C GLN A 103 15.72 -6.34 1.83
N GLU A 104 16.01 -6.27 0.55
CA GLU A 104 17.07 -5.45 -0.01
C GLU A 104 16.90 -3.97 0.34
N LYS A 105 18.02 -3.29 0.55
CA LYS A 105 18.07 -1.83 0.66
C LYS A 105 18.07 -1.20 -0.73
N LEU A 106 16.91 -0.71 -1.15
CA LEU A 106 16.80 0.07 -2.37
C LEU A 106 17.61 1.38 -2.26
N GLN A 107 18.17 1.79 -3.40
CA GLN A 107 18.92 3.04 -3.54
C GLN A 107 18.01 4.15 -4.05
N GLY A 108 18.42 5.40 -3.83
CA GLY A 108 17.71 6.58 -4.31
C GLY A 108 17.04 7.37 -3.19
N GLU A 109 16.56 8.55 -3.56
CA GLU A 109 15.88 9.48 -2.66
C GLU A 109 14.38 9.51 -2.99
N PRO A 110 13.49 9.66 -2.00
CA PRO A 110 12.07 9.80 -2.28
C PRO A 110 11.79 11.00 -3.19
N LEU A 111 10.99 10.81 -4.24
CA LEU A 111 10.59 11.88 -5.17
C LEU A 111 9.96 13.06 -4.44
N GLN A 112 9.26 12.82 -3.32
CA GLN A 112 8.68 13.87 -2.48
C GLN A 112 9.67 15.01 -2.17
N LYS A 113 10.94 14.70 -1.88
CA LYS A 113 11.96 15.71 -1.60
C LYS A 113 12.21 16.66 -2.78
N ALA A 114 12.14 16.14 -3.99
CA ALA A 114 12.30 16.94 -5.20
C ALA A 114 11.04 17.76 -5.53
N LEU A 115 9.87 17.42 -4.98
CA LEU A 115 8.64 18.19 -5.13
C LEU A 115 8.54 19.31 -4.09
N ASP A 116 9.13 19.11 -2.92
CA ASP A 116 9.16 20.08 -1.82
C ASP A 116 10.34 21.07 -1.99
N GLU A 117 10.47 21.66 -3.18
CA GLU A 117 11.61 22.52 -3.58
C GLU A 117 11.84 23.72 -2.62
N GLU A 118 10.78 24.22 -1.98
CA GLU A 118 10.88 25.30 -0.99
C GLU A 118 11.64 24.87 0.28
N ASP A 119 11.49 23.62 0.69
CA ASP A 119 12.09 23.07 1.90
C ASP A 119 13.42 22.32 1.61
N GLU A 120 13.57 21.76 0.41
CA GLU A 120 14.64 20.82 0.03
C GLU A 120 15.26 21.16 -1.35
N PRO A 121 15.77 22.39 -1.57
CA PRO A 121 16.19 22.88 -2.90
C PRO A 121 17.36 22.10 -3.52
N GLU A 122 18.17 21.39 -2.72
CA GLU A 122 19.24 20.54 -3.22
C GLU A 122 18.77 19.30 -4.00
N TYR A 123 17.47 18.96 -3.93
CA TYR A 123 16.85 17.85 -4.65
C TYR A 123 16.09 18.29 -5.91
N GLU A 124 16.12 19.59 -6.25
CA GLU A 124 15.48 20.14 -7.45
C GLU A 124 15.94 19.39 -8.72
N LEU A 125 14.98 18.99 -9.56
CA LEU A 125 15.26 18.27 -10.79
C LEU A 125 15.33 19.23 -11.97
N GLY A 126 16.40 19.11 -12.77
CA GLY A 126 16.47 19.75 -14.08
C GLY A 126 15.49 19.12 -15.08
N PHE A 127 15.24 19.82 -16.19
CA PHE A 127 14.30 19.39 -17.23
C PHE A 127 14.55 17.96 -17.74
N ASP A 128 15.80 17.59 -18.02
CA ASP A 128 16.15 16.26 -18.54
C ASP A 128 15.86 15.16 -17.49
N SER A 129 16.15 15.43 -16.21
CA SER A 129 15.81 14.53 -15.11
C SER A 129 14.30 14.37 -14.96
N TRP A 130 13.55 15.47 -15.03
CA TRP A 130 12.09 15.45 -15.04
C TRP A 130 11.51 14.63 -16.19
N TYR A 131 12.08 14.77 -17.40
CA TYR A 131 11.66 13.98 -18.56
C TYR A 131 11.87 12.47 -18.33
N ASN A 132 13.05 12.09 -17.82
CA ASN A 132 13.35 10.69 -17.51
C ASN A 132 12.42 10.13 -16.45
N LEU A 133 12.15 10.89 -15.39
CA LEU A 133 11.22 10.50 -14.33
C LEU A 133 9.82 10.21 -14.87
N VAL A 134 9.27 11.13 -15.67
CA VAL A 134 7.93 10.97 -16.26
C VAL A 134 7.90 9.78 -17.21
N SER A 135 8.97 9.57 -17.98
CA SER A 135 9.10 8.42 -18.88
C SER A 135 9.13 7.10 -18.10
N ASP A 136 9.96 7.00 -17.05
CA ASP A 136 10.06 5.80 -16.21
C ASP A 136 8.74 5.54 -15.48
N TYR A 137 8.08 6.58 -14.96
CA TYR A 137 6.77 6.46 -14.32
C TYR A 137 5.71 5.91 -15.28
N ALA A 138 5.65 6.45 -16.51
CA ALA A 138 4.74 5.96 -17.53
C ALA A 138 5.01 4.49 -17.88
N ASP A 139 6.27 4.07 -17.91
CA ASP A 139 6.64 2.67 -18.11
C ASP A 139 6.21 1.78 -16.94
N VAL A 140 6.45 2.19 -15.68
CA VAL A 140 5.98 1.50 -14.47
C VAL A 140 4.47 1.26 -14.52
N VAL A 141 3.68 2.31 -14.74
CA VAL A 141 2.22 2.21 -14.83
C VAL A 141 1.82 1.30 -16.00
N SER A 142 2.50 1.40 -17.15
CA SER A 142 2.23 0.54 -18.30
C SER A 142 2.50 -0.93 -18.02
N GLN A 143 3.56 -1.26 -17.27
CA GLN A 143 3.89 -2.63 -16.89
C GLN A 143 2.89 -3.21 -15.89
N LEU A 144 2.51 -2.46 -14.85
CA LEU A 144 1.43 -2.83 -13.93
C LEU A 144 0.11 -3.06 -14.68
N TRP A 145 -0.17 -2.18 -15.64
CA TRP A 145 -1.30 -2.32 -16.53
C TRP A 145 -1.15 -3.41 -17.59
N ARG A 146 -0.01 -4.09 -17.74
CA ARG A 146 0.11 -5.28 -18.62
C ARG A 146 -0.04 -6.58 -17.85
N ALA A 147 0.12 -6.56 -16.53
CA ALA A 147 -0.29 -7.68 -15.69
C ALA A 147 -1.80 -7.91 -15.87
N ARG A 148 -2.19 -9.16 -16.11
CA ARG A 148 -3.56 -9.54 -16.46
C ARG A 148 -4.00 -10.68 -15.56
N PHE A 149 -5.18 -10.49 -14.97
CA PHE A 149 -5.79 -11.44 -14.07
C PHE A 149 -7.27 -11.61 -14.42
N ASP A 150 -7.82 -12.74 -14.01
CA ASP A 150 -9.21 -13.16 -14.24
C ASP A 150 -10.11 -12.90 -13.03
N ARG A 151 -9.55 -12.47 -11.89
CA ARG A 151 -10.27 -12.11 -10.67
C ARG A 151 -9.75 -10.80 -10.07
N ILE A 152 -10.59 -10.15 -9.27
CA ILE A 152 -10.28 -8.98 -8.44
C ILE A 152 -9.98 -9.47 -7.03
N GLY A 153 -8.97 -8.91 -6.38
CA GLY A 153 -8.54 -9.31 -5.05
C GLY A 153 -7.10 -8.92 -4.77
N SER A 154 -6.42 -9.66 -3.91
CA SER A 154 -5.01 -9.45 -3.58
C SER A 154 -4.17 -10.64 -4.01
N LEU A 155 -2.89 -10.41 -4.31
CA LEU A 155 -1.97 -11.49 -4.69
C LEU A 155 -1.51 -12.24 -3.46
N TYR A 156 -1.40 -13.56 -3.57
CA TYR A 156 -0.85 -14.46 -2.55
C TYR A 156 0.03 -15.51 -3.22
N GLU A 157 0.86 -16.16 -2.42
CA GLU A 157 1.73 -17.25 -2.85
C GLU A 157 1.29 -18.58 -2.22
N THR A 158 1.42 -19.66 -2.98
CA THR A 158 1.25 -21.02 -2.47
C THR A 158 2.34 -21.92 -3.02
N SER A 159 2.80 -22.87 -2.20
CA SER A 159 3.82 -23.84 -2.62
C SER A 159 3.17 -24.97 -3.41
N LEU A 160 3.61 -25.15 -4.66
CA LEU A 160 3.27 -26.32 -5.46
C LEU A 160 4.16 -27.49 -5.04
N GLY A 161 3.69 -28.30 -4.10
CA GLY A 161 4.34 -29.56 -3.72
C GLY A 161 3.93 -30.08 -2.35
N ASN A 162 3.38 -31.30 -2.32
CA ASN A 162 3.20 -32.09 -1.08
C ASN A 162 4.44 -32.92 -0.73
N ASP A 163 5.51 -32.86 -1.54
CA ASP A 163 6.71 -33.64 -1.32
C ASP A 163 7.66 -32.87 -0.42
N GLN A 164 7.70 -33.27 0.86
CA GLN A 164 8.61 -32.74 1.89
C GLN A 164 10.11 -32.91 1.57
N ASP A 165 10.46 -33.45 0.41
CA ASP A 165 11.82 -33.80 -0.02
C ASP A 165 12.31 -32.99 -1.26
N SER A 166 11.52 -32.06 -1.80
CA SER A 166 11.95 -31.16 -2.88
C SER A 166 12.54 -29.87 -2.29
N GLU A 167 13.84 -29.64 -2.49
CA GLU A 167 14.55 -28.41 -2.11
C GLU A 167 14.06 -27.17 -2.88
N TYR A 168 13.21 -27.35 -3.89
CA TYR A 168 12.56 -26.30 -4.67
C TYR A 168 11.06 -26.59 -4.78
N SER A 169 10.25 -25.96 -3.93
CA SER A 169 8.80 -25.87 -4.20
C SER A 169 8.58 -24.77 -5.23
N ASP A 170 7.99 -25.09 -6.37
CA ASP A 170 7.55 -24.05 -7.30
C ASP A 170 6.52 -23.17 -6.58
N ILE A 171 6.76 -21.86 -6.51
CA ILE A 171 5.83 -20.91 -5.90
C ILE A 171 4.83 -20.50 -6.98
N GLU A 172 3.54 -20.72 -6.73
CA GLU A 172 2.46 -20.22 -7.59
C GLU A 172 1.84 -18.96 -6.97
N THR A 173 1.78 -17.89 -7.76
CA THR A 173 1.03 -16.68 -7.39
C THR A 173 -0.42 -16.81 -7.84
N TYR A 174 -1.37 -16.52 -6.94
CA TYR A 174 -2.81 -16.52 -7.25
C TYR A 174 -3.51 -15.28 -6.67
N VAL A 175 -4.71 -14.98 -7.20
CA VAL A 175 -5.57 -13.91 -6.68
C VAL A 175 -6.51 -14.48 -5.61
N GLY A 176 -6.38 -14.01 -4.38
CA GLY A 176 -7.22 -14.36 -3.25
C GLY A 176 -8.06 -13.19 -2.73
N PRO A 177 -8.67 -13.33 -1.53
CA PRO A 177 -9.45 -12.27 -0.92
C PRO A 177 -8.65 -10.98 -0.74
N THR A 178 -9.30 -9.81 -0.81
CA THR A 178 -8.60 -8.53 -0.63
C THR A 178 -7.93 -8.44 0.74
N ALA A 179 -6.66 -8.02 0.71
CA ALA A 179 -5.84 -7.75 1.86
C ALA A 179 -5.82 -6.26 2.24
N GLU A 180 -6.66 -5.45 1.58
CA GLU A 180 -6.76 -4.01 1.78
C GLU A 180 -7.07 -3.67 3.24
N THR A 181 -6.22 -2.84 3.83
CA THR A 181 -6.25 -2.45 5.24
C THR A 181 -7.57 -1.76 5.62
N TRP A 182 -8.27 -1.14 4.65
CA TRP A 182 -9.57 -0.51 4.85
C TRP A 182 -10.59 -1.42 5.54
N PHE A 183 -10.66 -2.69 5.15
CA PHE A 183 -11.61 -3.64 5.73
C PHE A 183 -11.27 -4.07 7.16
N TYR A 184 -10.03 -3.83 7.59
CA TYR A 184 -9.47 -4.37 8.82
C TYR A 184 -8.92 -3.28 9.74
N ARG A 185 -9.43 -2.05 9.66
CA ARG A 185 -9.01 -0.93 10.51
C ARG A 185 -10.10 -0.48 11.49
N GLY A 186 -9.70 0.01 12.66
CA GLY A 186 -10.62 0.56 13.68
C GLY A 186 -11.77 -0.38 14.03
N SER A 187 -12.98 0.17 14.13
CA SER A 187 -14.22 -0.55 14.45
C SER A 187 -14.60 -1.60 13.38
N ARG A 188 -14.11 -1.47 12.13
CA ARG A 188 -14.36 -2.45 11.05
C ARG A 188 -13.77 -3.83 11.36
N ARG A 189 -12.73 -3.92 12.19
CA ARG A 189 -12.15 -5.20 12.67
C ARG A 189 -13.14 -6.11 13.38
N SER A 190 -14.23 -5.55 13.92
CA SER A 190 -15.26 -6.31 14.63
C SER A 190 -16.22 -7.04 13.67
N LEU A 191 -16.23 -6.66 12.39
CA LEU A 191 -17.14 -7.23 11.41
C LEU A 191 -16.71 -8.65 11.03
N GLN A 192 -17.67 -9.57 11.09
CA GLN A 192 -17.49 -10.94 10.66
C GLN A 192 -18.18 -11.17 9.32
N HIS A 193 -17.72 -12.16 8.54
CA HIS A 193 -18.34 -12.57 7.29
C HIS A 193 -18.45 -11.43 6.26
N LEU A 194 -17.40 -10.64 6.11
CA LEU A 194 -17.28 -9.67 5.02
C LEU A 194 -17.15 -10.42 3.69
N ASP A 195 -17.76 -9.87 2.65
CA ASP A 195 -17.47 -10.28 1.27
C ASP A 195 -16.18 -9.60 0.84
N VAL A 196 -15.07 -10.32 0.92
CA VAL A 196 -13.73 -9.82 0.58
C VAL A 196 -13.19 -10.46 -0.69
N GLY A 197 -14.05 -11.09 -1.50
CA GLY A 197 -13.64 -11.74 -2.74
C GLY A 197 -12.85 -13.05 -2.52
N PRO A 198 -12.09 -13.52 -3.53
CA PRO A 198 -11.84 -12.87 -4.82
C PRO A 198 -13.09 -12.81 -5.70
N TRP A 199 -13.24 -11.75 -6.49
CA TRP A 199 -14.43 -11.51 -7.33
C TRP A 199 -14.13 -11.77 -8.82
N GLU A 200 -15.11 -12.28 -9.57
CA GLU A 200 -14.96 -12.61 -11.01
C GLU A 200 -15.33 -11.45 -11.95
N SER A 201 -16.02 -10.44 -11.43
CA SER A 201 -16.51 -9.32 -12.21
C SER A 201 -16.42 -8.01 -11.43
N SER A 202 -16.37 -6.89 -12.16
CA SER A 202 -16.45 -5.56 -11.55
C SER A 202 -17.75 -5.35 -10.77
N SER A 203 -18.87 -5.94 -11.21
CA SER A 203 -20.16 -5.87 -10.51
C SER A 203 -20.11 -6.59 -9.16
N ASP A 204 -19.60 -7.83 -9.11
CA ASP A 204 -19.50 -8.61 -7.87
C ASP A 204 -18.61 -7.90 -6.87
N TRP A 205 -17.49 -7.34 -7.35
CA TRP A 205 -16.59 -6.54 -6.52
C TRP A 205 -17.28 -5.31 -5.94
N LEU A 206 -17.92 -4.48 -6.77
CA LEU A 206 -18.66 -3.31 -6.29
C LEU A 206 -19.77 -3.70 -5.31
N ALA A 207 -20.49 -4.79 -5.59
CA ALA A 207 -21.52 -5.32 -4.70
C ALA A 207 -20.96 -5.76 -3.34
N GLY A 208 -19.79 -6.41 -3.32
CA GLY A 208 -19.09 -6.79 -2.10
C GLY A 208 -18.65 -5.58 -1.28
N LEU A 209 -18.02 -4.59 -1.94
CA LEU A 209 -17.61 -3.32 -1.30
C LEU A 209 -18.80 -2.62 -0.63
N ILE A 210 -19.89 -2.44 -1.39
CA ILE A 210 -21.13 -1.82 -0.95
C ILE A 210 -21.73 -2.59 0.23
N SER A 211 -21.87 -3.90 0.10
CA SER A 211 -22.51 -4.74 1.14
C SER A 211 -21.72 -4.70 2.45
N ASN A 212 -20.39 -4.68 2.36
CA ASN A 212 -19.53 -4.54 3.54
C ASN A 212 -19.69 -3.17 4.21
N GLU A 213 -19.68 -2.09 3.44
CA GLU A 213 -19.81 -0.74 3.98
C GLU A 213 -21.18 -0.55 4.63
N MET A 214 -22.23 -0.99 3.97
CA MET A 214 -23.59 -1.03 4.52
C MET A 214 -23.68 -1.77 5.85
N ARG A 215 -23.02 -2.92 5.94
CA ARG A 215 -22.99 -3.71 7.16
C ARG A 215 -22.22 -3.01 8.27
N TYR A 216 -21.12 -2.33 7.93
CA TYR A 216 -20.38 -1.50 8.88
C TYR A 216 -21.29 -0.41 9.45
N LEU A 217 -21.90 0.39 8.60
CA LEU A 217 -22.71 1.54 9.02
C LEU A 217 -23.92 1.09 9.87
N ARG A 218 -24.62 0.02 9.48
CA ARG A 218 -25.73 -0.56 10.27
C ARG A 218 -25.32 -1.08 11.64
N SER A 219 -24.10 -1.57 11.77
CA SER A 219 -23.59 -2.07 13.07
C SER A 219 -22.93 -0.98 13.91
N HIS A 220 -22.62 0.17 13.32
CA HIS A 220 -21.93 1.29 13.96
C HIS A 220 -22.63 2.63 13.66
N PRO A 221 -23.93 2.79 13.94
CA PRO A 221 -24.68 4.02 13.61
C PRO A 221 -24.07 5.28 14.25
N LYS A 222 -23.43 5.15 15.42
CA LYS A 222 -22.74 6.26 16.10
C LYS A 222 -21.47 6.73 15.38
N GLU A 223 -20.77 5.84 14.70
CA GLU A 223 -19.60 6.23 13.90
C GLU A 223 -20.06 7.01 12.67
N LEU A 224 -21.18 6.61 12.06
CA LEU A 224 -21.82 7.35 10.97
C LEU A 224 -22.33 8.72 11.44
N GLU A 225 -22.99 8.81 12.60
CA GLU A 225 -23.40 10.08 13.20
C GLU A 225 -22.19 11.02 13.36
N LYS A 226 -21.08 10.51 13.90
CA LYS A 226 -19.85 11.27 14.07
C LYS A 226 -19.24 11.74 12.75
N GLU A 227 -19.14 10.86 11.75
CA GLU A 227 -18.62 11.20 10.41
C GLU A 227 -19.49 12.30 9.75
N LEU A 228 -20.82 12.20 9.86
CA LEU A 228 -21.74 13.20 9.31
C LEU A 228 -21.70 14.54 10.06
N GLU A 229 -21.55 14.53 11.39
CA GLU A 229 -21.35 15.73 12.19
C GLU A 229 -20.04 16.45 11.83
N GLU A 230 -18.97 15.70 11.57
CA GLU A 230 -17.67 16.24 11.13
C GLU A 230 -17.76 16.88 9.73
N GLU A 231 -18.47 16.26 8.78
CA GLU A 231 -18.64 16.81 7.43
C GLU A 231 -19.55 18.06 7.38
N LEU A 232 -20.61 18.10 8.19
CA LEU A 232 -21.63 19.15 8.13
C LEU A 232 -21.32 20.37 9.02
N GLY A 233 -20.36 20.24 9.94
CA GLY A 233 -19.90 21.31 10.84
C GLY A 233 -20.79 21.54 12.06
N GLU A 234 -20.24 22.16 13.11
CA GLU A 234 -20.95 22.47 14.35
C GLU A 234 -22.12 23.46 14.09
N GLY A 235 -23.38 23.02 14.15
CA GLY A 235 -24.47 23.98 14.01
C GLY A 235 -25.91 23.51 14.16
N ASP A 236 -26.27 22.30 13.77
CA ASP A 236 -27.65 21.83 13.92
C ASP A 236 -27.67 20.33 14.28
N PRO A 237 -28.27 19.93 15.42
CA PRO A 237 -28.53 18.53 15.69
C PRO A 237 -29.43 18.03 14.57
N LEU A 238 -28.87 17.18 13.71
CA LEU A 238 -29.66 16.55 12.68
C LEU A 238 -30.72 15.67 13.35
N ASP A 239 -32.00 15.95 13.09
CA ASP A 239 -33.05 14.92 13.14
C ASP A 239 -32.83 13.95 11.94
N LEU A 240 -31.60 13.43 11.81
CA LEU A 240 -31.25 12.43 10.81
C LEU A 240 -31.81 11.11 11.31
N ASP A 241 -32.85 10.65 10.62
CA ASP A 241 -33.25 9.26 10.70
C ASP A 241 -32.15 8.42 10.04
N VAL A 242 -31.18 7.98 10.84
CA VAL A 242 -30.04 7.17 10.41
C VAL A 242 -30.52 5.89 9.70
N ASP A 243 -31.60 5.28 10.19
CA ASP A 243 -32.19 4.10 9.55
C ASP A 243 -32.73 4.44 8.15
N PHE A 244 -33.44 5.57 8.00
CA PHE A 244 -33.88 6.05 6.69
C PHE A 244 -32.71 6.35 5.74
N ALA A 245 -31.65 7.02 6.23
CA ALA A 245 -30.48 7.34 5.43
C ALA A 245 -29.72 6.06 4.97
N LEU A 246 -29.63 5.06 5.84
CA LEU A 246 -29.04 3.76 5.52
C LEU A 246 -29.88 2.99 4.49
N ASP A 247 -31.20 3.01 4.62
CA ASP A 247 -32.11 2.36 3.68
C ASP A 247 -32.09 3.08 2.31
N GLU A 248 -32.06 4.41 2.28
CA GLU A 248 -31.92 5.16 1.03
C GLU A 248 -30.55 4.94 0.38
N GLY A 249 -29.49 4.88 1.17
CA GLY A 249 -28.14 4.50 0.73
C GLY A 249 -28.12 3.09 0.13
N GLU A 250 -28.78 2.12 0.79
CA GLU A 250 -28.94 0.75 0.28
C GLU A 250 -29.57 0.75 -1.10
N ASP A 251 -30.71 1.43 -1.24
CA ASP A 251 -31.48 1.45 -2.47
C ASP A 251 -30.70 2.10 -3.62
N ARG A 252 -29.99 3.21 -3.35
CA ARG A 252 -29.13 3.88 -4.33
C ARG A 252 -27.99 2.98 -4.77
N LEU A 253 -27.33 2.30 -3.84
CA LEU A 253 -26.19 1.41 -4.13
C LEU A 253 -26.64 0.13 -4.84
N ARG A 254 -27.76 -0.48 -4.44
CA ARG A 254 -28.40 -1.60 -5.17
C ARG A 254 -28.75 -1.21 -6.60
N ARG A 255 -29.23 0.02 -6.80
CA ARG A 255 -29.50 0.53 -8.16
C ARG A 255 -28.21 0.71 -8.95
N LEU A 256 -27.13 1.20 -8.34
CA LEU A 256 -25.82 1.30 -8.99
C LEU A 256 -25.30 -0.08 -9.42
N ILE A 257 -25.38 -1.10 -8.55
CA ILE A 257 -25.03 -2.48 -8.88
C ILE A 257 -25.87 -2.98 -10.07
N SER A 258 -27.18 -2.74 -10.05
CA SER A 258 -28.05 -3.15 -11.17
C SER A 258 -27.68 -2.46 -12.49
N LEU A 259 -27.18 -1.21 -12.45
CA LEU A 259 -26.69 -0.51 -13.64
C LEU A 259 -25.38 -1.12 -14.16
N CYS A 260 -24.49 -1.56 -13.26
CA CYS A 260 -23.29 -2.30 -13.62
C CYS A 260 -23.64 -3.64 -14.31
N ASP A 261 -24.70 -4.32 -13.83
CA ASP A 261 -25.19 -5.56 -14.41
C ASP A 261 -25.95 -5.37 -15.74
N LEU A 262 -26.71 -4.28 -15.90
CA LEU A 262 -27.47 -4.01 -17.13
C LEU A 262 -26.57 -3.75 -18.35
N GLY A 263 -25.36 -3.23 -18.13
CA GLY A 263 -24.31 -3.12 -19.16
C GLY A 263 -23.83 -4.47 -19.71
N SER A 264 -24.12 -5.57 -19.02
CA SER A 264 -23.75 -6.94 -19.45
C SER A 264 -24.89 -7.70 -20.15
N GLY A 265 -26.13 -7.21 -20.12
CA GLY A 265 -27.32 -7.96 -20.56
C GLY A 265 -28.17 -7.32 -21.65
N GLU A 266 -28.42 -5.99 -21.62
CA GLU A 266 -29.51 -5.39 -22.41
C GLU A 266 -29.07 -4.55 -23.63
N LEU A 267 -27.80 -4.13 -23.72
CA LEU A 267 -27.29 -3.36 -24.86
C LEU A 267 -26.79 -4.24 -26.03
N GLY A 268 -26.97 -5.56 -25.95
CA GLY A 268 -26.21 -6.54 -26.73
C GLY A 268 -24.76 -6.64 -26.21
N PRO A 269 -23.99 -7.67 -26.59
CA PRO A 269 -22.60 -7.76 -26.20
C PRO A 269 -21.85 -6.67 -26.97
N ASP A 270 -21.71 -5.49 -26.37
CA ASP A 270 -20.48 -4.76 -26.63
C ASP A 270 -19.38 -5.61 -25.99
N GLU A 271 -18.77 -6.44 -26.84
CA GLU A 271 -17.69 -7.33 -26.49
C GLU A 271 -16.56 -6.55 -25.80
N ALA A 272 -16.38 -5.27 -26.12
CA ALA A 272 -15.41 -4.41 -25.46
C ALA A 272 -15.83 -4.08 -24.01
N LEU A 273 -17.09 -3.74 -23.75
CA LEU A 273 -17.57 -3.48 -22.38
C LEU A 273 -17.56 -4.74 -21.52
N THR A 274 -17.97 -5.88 -22.09
CA THR A 274 -17.93 -7.18 -21.40
C THR A 274 -16.49 -7.61 -21.11
N ARG A 275 -15.56 -7.32 -22.03
CA ARG A 275 -14.14 -7.57 -21.81
C ARG A 275 -13.57 -6.65 -20.74
N LEU A 276 -13.89 -5.35 -20.77
CA LEU A 276 -13.40 -4.38 -19.77
C LEU A 276 -13.94 -4.65 -18.37
N SER A 277 -15.15 -5.19 -18.22
CA SER A 277 -15.72 -5.56 -16.92
C SER A 277 -15.09 -6.81 -16.29
N ARG A 278 -14.35 -7.59 -17.10
CA ARG A 278 -13.67 -8.86 -16.74
C ARG A 278 -12.17 -8.84 -17.01
N THR A 279 -11.59 -7.67 -17.25
CA THR A 279 -10.13 -7.53 -17.41
C THR A 279 -9.58 -6.73 -16.25
N PHE A 280 -8.71 -7.37 -15.48
CA PHE A 280 -8.13 -6.78 -14.28
C PHE A 280 -6.61 -6.64 -14.42
N GLY A 281 -6.05 -5.67 -13.72
CA GLY A 281 -4.62 -5.41 -13.68
C GLY A 281 -4.16 -5.12 -12.26
N LEU A 282 -2.84 -5.10 -12.07
CA LEU A 282 -2.25 -4.80 -10.76
C LEU A 282 -2.32 -3.29 -10.50
N PHE A 283 -2.89 -2.92 -9.36
CA PHE A 283 -3.02 -1.56 -8.89
C PHE A 283 -2.16 -1.35 -7.65
N HIS A 284 -1.33 -0.31 -7.70
CA HIS A 284 -0.49 0.11 -6.58
C HIS A 284 -1.18 1.28 -5.87
N ALA A 285 -1.87 0.99 -4.76
CA ALA A 285 -2.70 1.98 -4.04
C ALA A 285 -1.90 3.20 -3.55
N HIS A 286 -0.61 3.00 -3.23
CA HIS A 286 0.26 4.05 -2.68
C HIS A 286 1.39 4.45 -3.62
N LEU A 287 1.13 4.52 -4.94
CA LEU A 287 2.14 4.97 -5.92
C LEU A 287 2.31 6.50 -5.86
N LEU A 288 2.73 6.96 -4.67
CA LEU A 288 2.83 8.34 -4.25
C LEU A 288 4.31 8.76 -4.23
N PRO A 289 4.64 10.06 -4.32
CA PRO A 289 6.03 10.52 -4.44
C PRO A 289 6.98 10.01 -3.36
N TYR A 290 6.51 9.85 -2.12
CA TYR A 290 7.36 9.34 -1.04
C TYR A 290 7.70 7.84 -1.16
N ASN A 291 6.97 7.11 -2.01
CA ASN A 291 7.19 5.69 -2.30
C ASN A 291 7.94 5.44 -3.62
N ILE A 292 8.24 6.50 -4.38
CA ILE A 292 9.03 6.46 -5.62
C ILE A 292 10.44 6.95 -5.29
N LEU A 293 11.42 6.05 -5.34
CA LEU A 293 12.82 6.37 -5.13
C LEU A 293 13.47 6.72 -6.47
N ILE A 294 14.14 7.87 -6.53
CA ILE A 294 14.77 8.40 -7.74
C ILE A 294 16.26 8.66 -7.52
N ASP A 295 17.02 8.64 -8.60
CA ASP A 295 18.33 9.29 -8.65
C ASP A 295 18.14 10.75 -9.05
N THR A 296 18.28 11.67 -8.10
CA THR A 296 18.04 13.10 -8.35
C THR A 296 18.94 13.72 -9.42
N ARG A 297 20.08 13.09 -9.72
CA ARG A 297 21.00 13.58 -10.75
C ARG A 297 20.57 13.19 -12.16
N THR A 298 19.87 12.08 -12.32
CA THR A 298 19.50 11.54 -13.64
C THR A 298 17.99 11.53 -13.87
N GLY A 299 17.19 11.62 -12.81
CA GLY A 299 15.73 11.50 -12.83
C GLY A 299 15.21 10.07 -12.93
N HIS A 300 16.08 9.06 -13.02
CA HIS A 300 15.64 7.69 -13.19
C HIS A 300 15.05 7.11 -11.91
N ILE A 301 13.99 6.32 -12.05
CA ILE A 301 13.40 5.57 -10.93
C ILE A 301 14.36 4.43 -10.54
N LYS A 302 14.72 4.40 -9.26
CA LYS A 302 15.63 3.43 -8.65
C LYS A 302 14.92 2.40 -7.79
N GLY A 303 13.68 2.67 -7.39
CA GLY A 303 12.91 1.77 -6.55
C GLY A 303 11.46 2.22 -6.39
N ILE A 304 10.54 1.25 -6.35
CA ILE A 304 9.15 1.45 -5.95
C ILE A 304 8.91 0.68 -4.66
N THR A 305 8.39 1.38 -3.66
CA THR A 305 8.05 0.85 -2.34
C THR A 305 6.56 1.09 -2.06
N GLY A 306 6.05 0.67 -0.89
CA GLY A 306 4.66 0.94 -0.54
C GLY A 306 3.66 -0.05 -1.14
N TRP A 307 4.08 -1.30 -1.35
CA TRP A 307 3.26 -2.35 -1.95
C TRP A 307 2.18 -2.89 -1.01
N GLU A 308 2.08 -2.37 0.22
CA GLU A 308 0.90 -2.58 1.05
C GLU A 308 -0.38 -2.19 0.31
N ASP A 309 -1.47 -2.93 0.54
CA ASP A 309 -2.77 -2.70 -0.10
C ASP A 309 -2.76 -2.77 -1.65
N ALA A 310 -1.67 -3.22 -2.27
CA ALA A 310 -1.66 -3.53 -3.69
C ALA A 310 -2.69 -4.62 -3.97
N SER A 311 -3.44 -4.42 -5.05
CA SER A 311 -4.60 -5.25 -5.37
C SER A 311 -4.78 -5.36 -6.88
N VAL A 312 -5.40 -6.45 -7.29
CA VAL A 312 -5.86 -6.64 -8.65
C VAL A 312 -7.24 -5.99 -8.77
N THR A 313 -7.39 -5.01 -9.67
CA THR A 313 -8.62 -4.21 -9.82
C THR A 313 -9.00 -4.00 -11.29
N PRO A 314 -10.23 -3.53 -11.58
CA PRO A 314 -10.62 -3.15 -12.94
C PRO A 314 -9.72 -2.09 -13.55
N ILE A 315 -9.41 -2.26 -14.85
CA ILE A 315 -8.50 -1.37 -15.59
C ILE A 315 -8.87 0.11 -15.48
N TRP A 316 -10.16 0.44 -15.49
CA TRP A 316 -10.63 1.82 -15.42
C TRP A 316 -10.32 2.49 -14.07
N ARG A 317 -10.01 1.74 -13.01
CA ARG A 317 -9.54 2.27 -11.72
C ARG A 317 -8.05 2.61 -11.73
N ILE A 318 -7.27 1.93 -12.58
CA ILE A 318 -5.80 2.05 -12.64
C ILE A 318 -5.38 3.25 -13.50
N ALA A 319 -6.24 3.69 -14.42
CA ALA A 319 -5.96 4.72 -15.41
C ALA A 319 -6.16 6.14 -14.85
N SER A 320 -5.27 6.60 -13.97
CA SER A 320 -5.24 7.98 -13.47
C SER A 320 -3.89 8.66 -13.71
N VAL A 321 -3.91 9.95 -14.05
CA VAL A 321 -2.72 10.80 -13.97
C VAL A 321 -2.47 11.09 -12.49
N PRO A 322 -1.25 10.94 -11.96
CA PRO A 322 -1.01 11.24 -10.56
C PRO A 322 -1.07 12.75 -10.31
N TYR A 323 -1.54 13.16 -9.14
CA TYR A 323 -1.72 14.58 -8.77
C TYR A 323 -0.44 15.42 -8.94
N TRP A 324 0.74 14.84 -8.75
CA TRP A 324 2.02 15.53 -8.88
C TRP A 324 2.47 15.72 -10.34
N LEU A 325 1.73 15.15 -11.30
CA LEU A 325 1.83 15.45 -12.73
C LEU A 325 0.61 16.22 -13.25
N GLU A 326 -0.41 16.44 -12.42
CA GLU A 326 -1.54 17.26 -12.81
C GLU A 326 -1.10 18.72 -12.92
N TRP A 327 -1.06 19.22 -14.15
CA TRP A 327 -0.80 20.62 -14.41
C TRP A 327 -1.96 21.47 -13.84
N PRO A 328 -1.74 22.38 -12.87
CA PRO A 328 -2.82 23.13 -12.21
C PRO A 328 -3.53 24.15 -13.12
N GLY A 329 -3.15 24.23 -14.41
CA GLY A 329 -3.63 25.25 -15.33
C GLY A 329 -3.04 26.63 -15.01
N PRO A 330 -3.05 27.57 -15.97
CA PRO A 330 -2.80 28.96 -15.64
C PRO A 330 -3.99 29.48 -14.82
N GLU A 331 -3.78 29.76 -13.53
CA GLU A 331 -4.68 30.46 -12.60
C GLU A 331 -6.18 30.27 -12.88
N SER A 332 -6.79 29.22 -12.31
CA SER A 332 -8.23 29.27 -12.09
C SER A 332 -8.62 28.60 -10.78
N GLU A 333 -9.38 29.37 -10.02
CA GLU A 333 -10.07 29.08 -8.78
C GLU A 333 -10.96 27.83 -8.89
N TRP A 334 -10.36 26.66 -8.94
CA TRP A 334 -11.02 25.44 -8.53
C TRP A 334 -10.58 25.20 -7.10
N SER A 335 -11.42 25.64 -6.17
CA SER A 335 -11.46 25.12 -4.81
C SER A 335 -11.21 23.63 -4.89
N ARG A 336 -10.05 23.19 -4.36
CA ARG A 336 -9.68 21.79 -4.18
C ARG A 336 -10.94 21.00 -3.85
N ILE A 337 -11.49 20.29 -4.83
CA ILE A 337 -12.36 19.17 -4.51
C ILE A 337 -11.35 18.14 -4.05
N ASP A 338 -11.12 18.15 -2.75
CA ASP A 338 -10.20 17.28 -2.07
C ASP A 338 -10.76 15.85 -2.13
N LEU A 339 -10.55 15.19 -3.27
CA LEU A 339 -10.71 13.75 -3.41
C LEU A 339 -9.60 12.99 -2.65
N GLY A 340 -8.65 13.71 -2.04
CA GLY A 340 -7.63 13.18 -1.16
C GLY A 340 -8.12 13.02 0.27
N GLU A 341 -8.93 13.92 0.82
CA GLU A 341 -9.27 13.91 2.25
C GLU A 341 -10.05 12.67 2.73
N THR A 342 -10.76 11.96 1.85
CA THR A 342 -11.43 10.69 2.22
C THR A 342 -10.50 9.46 2.23
N LEU A 343 -9.30 9.56 1.66
CA LEU A 343 -8.24 8.54 1.77
C LEU A 343 -7.07 8.99 2.66
N ASN A 344 -6.98 10.29 2.97
CA ASN A 344 -5.88 10.91 3.68
C ASN A 344 -6.23 11.35 5.11
N ASP A 345 -7.02 10.54 5.83
CA ASP A 345 -7.06 10.60 7.30
C ASP A 345 -5.79 9.98 7.93
N SER A 346 -4.65 10.31 7.32
CA SER A 346 -3.27 10.14 7.79
C SER A 346 -2.71 11.46 8.33
N LYS A 347 -3.51 12.55 8.37
CA LYS A 347 -3.18 13.81 9.09
C LYS A 347 -3.04 13.63 10.61
N ALA A 348 -3.03 12.41 11.13
CA ALA A 348 -2.50 12.10 12.45
C ALA A 348 -1.01 11.70 12.35
N ARG A 349 -0.15 12.70 12.56
CA ARG A 349 1.22 12.64 13.10
C ARG A 349 2.36 12.43 12.10
N ASP A 350 2.75 13.51 11.43
CA ASP A 350 4.17 13.78 11.18
C ASP A 350 4.54 15.11 11.85
N VAL A 351 5.25 15.00 12.97
CA VAL A 351 5.93 16.14 13.61
C VAL A 351 7.21 16.38 12.81
N PRO A 352 7.57 17.64 12.48
CA PRO A 352 8.78 17.94 11.71
C PRO A 352 10.02 17.31 12.34
N TRP A 353 10.82 16.71 11.46
CA TRP A 353 12.06 16.02 11.74
C TRP A 353 13.04 16.95 12.48
N THR A 354 13.44 16.59 13.69
CA THR A 354 14.62 17.14 14.37
C THR A 354 15.55 16.00 14.73
N PRO A 355 16.84 16.03 14.34
CA PRO A 355 17.79 14.99 14.70
C PRO A 355 17.91 14.87 16.22
N VAL A 356 17.77 13.65 16.74
CA VAL A 356 18.05 13.32 18.14
C VAL A 356 19.50 12.81 18.20
N ASP A 357 20.27 13.31 19.15
CA ASP A 357 21.66 12.91 19.32
C ASP A 357 21.81 11.46 19.83
N GLU A 358 23.05 10.95 19.79
CA GLU A 358 23.47 9.61 20.23
C GLU A 358 23.15 9.27 21.70
N ASN A 359 22.55 10.20 22.46
CA ASN A 359 22.12 10.02 23.85
C ASN A 359 20.60 10.23 24.05
N GLY A 360 19.81 10.37 22.99
CA GLY A 360 18.35 10.38 23.07
C GLY A 360 17.74 11.66 23.66
N ARG A 361 18.41 12.82 23.58
CA ARG A 361 17.85 14.10 24.05
C ARG A 361 17.38 14.98 22.91
N ARG A 362 16.15 15.50 23.02
CA ARG A 362 15.59 16.52 22.10
C ARG A 362 16.23 17.88 22.43
N ASN A 363 16.90 18.50 21.47
CA ASN A 363 17.38 19.87 21.61
C ASN A 363 16.21 20.86 21.43
N GLY A 364 16.05 21.80 22.37
CA GLY A 364 15.25 23.01 22.16
C GLY A 364 14.06 23.22 23.10
N VAL A 365 14.31 23.51 24.37
CA VAL A 365 13.50 24.47 25.14
C VAL A 365 14.49 25.34 25.91
N SER A 366 14.81 26.52 25.38
CA SER A 366 15.34 27.61 26.19
C SER A 366 14.17 28.29 26.88
N GLU A 367 14.19 28.29 28.21
CA GLU A 367 13.35 29.14 29.04
C GLU A 367 13.61 30.62 28.70
N GLU A 368 12.57 31.34 28.30
CA GLU A 368 12.31 32.74 28.68
C GLU A 368 10.81 33.03 28.60
#